data_AF-A0AAU8MNP3-F1
#
_entry.id   AF-A0AAU8MNP3-F1
#
_cell.length_a   1.000
_cell.length_b   1.000
_cell.length_c   1.000
_cell.angle_alpha   90.00
_cell.angle_beta   90.00
_cell.angle_gamma   90.00
#
_symmetry.space_group_name_H-M   'P 1'
#
loop_
_entity.id
_entity.type
_entity.pdbx_description
1 polymer ?
#
loop_
_entity_poly.entity_id
_entity_poly.type
_entity_poly.pdbx_seq_one_letter_code
_entity_poly.pdbx_strand_id
1 'polypeptide(L)'
;MDRRESLFHEFGRNGASKQQLELIAKTIASSPKLNHELTRAIDAGDIGRLGYVDRNSSADGTYDSTHRALNLSPRVLDQPETRRTLDRLASVMGHEVSHAMQRADAFSANVRFVGQVQELAQSNLARRDYTAIVANHIQSDRRQEALAELNGMNTLADRMRNAGETVTAEAFALRARPHSACVTGMPGSLDPRVRFDSTAGAIPVDAANIEAVASCFYDIARTKGEYRYGTAAYAISMIA
;
A
#
# COMPACT_ATOMS: atom_id res chain seq x y z
N MET A 1 -23.28 -16.13 7.41
CA MET A 1 -22.21 -15.29 7.98
C MET A 1 -21.66 -14.46 6.84
N ASP A 2 -21.61 -13.14 6.99
CA ASP A 2 -21.00 -12.25 5.99
C ASP A 2 -19.54 -12.68 5.75
N ARG A 3 -19.04 -12.68 4.50
CA ARG A 3 -17.67 -13.10 4.19
C ARG A 3 -16.67 -12.29 4.99
N ARG A 4 -16.92 -10.98 5.12
CA ARG A 4 -16.09 -10.09 5.90
C ARG A 4 -16.09 -10.47 7.39
N GLU A 5 -17.27 -10.66 7.98
CA GLU A 5 -17.38 -11.14 9.37
C GLU A 5 -16.62 -12.46 9.58
N SER A 6 -16.65 -13.37 8.60
CA SER A 6 -15.90 -14.62 8.64
C SER A 6 -14.38 -14.38 8.73
N LEU A 7 -13.84 -13.41 7.99
CA LEU A 7 -12.40 -13.09 8.04
C LEU A 7 -11.97 -12.57 9.40
N PHE A 8 -12.73 -11.65 9.99
CA PHE A 8 -12.43 -11.09 11.31
C PHE A 8 -12.56 -12.14 12.41
N HIS A 9 -13.59 -12.97 12.34
CA HIS A 9 -13.79 -14.07 13.27
C HIS A 9 -12.65 -15.10 13.17
N GLU A 10 -12.21 -15.45 11.96
CA GLU A 10 -11.08 -16.34 11.75
C GLU A 10 -9.77 -15.75 12.29
N PHE A 11 -9.52 -14.46 12.08
CA PHE A 11 -8.35 -13.80 12.64
C PHE A 11 -8.34 -13.85 14.17
N GLY A 12 -9.50 -13.64 14.81
CA GLY A 12 -9.69 -13.85 16.24
C GLY A 12 -9.38 -15.27 16.69
N ARG A 13 -9.89 -16.29 15.98
CA ARG A 13 -9.56 -17.70 16.26
C ARG A 13 -8.08 -18.01 16.10
N ASN A 14 -7.39 -17.29 15.21
CA ASN A 14 -5.96 -17.42 14.96
C ASN A 14 -5.09 -16.58 15.93
N GLY A 15 -5.67 -16.09 17.03
CA GLY A 15 -4.93 -15.46 18.12
C GLY A 15 -4.92 -13.94 18.11
N ALA A 16 -5.72 -13.29 17.26
CA ALA A 16 -5.96 -11.85 17.41
C ALA A 16 -6.75 -11.54 18.68
N SER A 17 -6.25 -10.59 19.47
CA SER A 17 -6.90 -10.17 20.70
C SER A 17 -8.15 -9.35 20.40
N LYS A 18 -9.08 -9.29 21.35
CA LYS A 18 -10.27 -8.45 21.24
C LYS A 18 -9.94 -6.99 20.96
N GLN A 19 -8.92 -6.44 21.62
CA GLN A 19 -8.45 -5.07 21.40
C GLN A 19 -8.02 -4.85 19.94
N GLN A 20 -7.25 -5.77 19.37
CA GLN A 20 -6.78 -5.64 17.99
C GLN A 20 -7.94 -5.68 16.99
N LEU A 21 -8.89 -6.60 17.21
CA LEU A 21 -10.11 -6.69 16.38
C LEU A 21 -10.95 -5.41 16.47
N GLU A 22 -11.12 -4.86 17.68
CA GLU A 22 -11.83 -3.59 17.90
C GLU A 22 -11.11 -2.42 17.22
N LEU A 23 -9.79 -2.35 17.30
CA LEU A 23 -9.00 -1.31 16.64
C LEU A 23 -9.17 -1.36 15.12
N ILE A 24 -9.11 -2.56 14.51
CA ILE A 24 -9.32 -2.71 13.07
C ILE A 24 -10.75 -2.34 12.69
N ALA A 25 -11.75 -2.83 13.43
CA ALA A 25 -13.15 -2.52 13.18
C ALA A 25 -13.43 -1.00 13.23
N LYS A 26 -12.87 -0.32 14.23
CA LYS A 26 -12.98 1.14 14.36
C LYS A 26 -12.27 1.89 13.25
N THR A 27 -11.09 1.44 12.84
CA THR A 27 -10.39 2.04 11.68
C THR A 27 -11.25 1.95 10.42
N ILE A 28 -11.79 0.76 10.11
CA ILE A 28 -12.67 0.54 8.95
C ILE A 28 -13.91 1.42 9.03
N ALA A 29 -14.62 1.41 10.16
CA ALA A 29 -15.84 2.19 10.35
C ALA A 29 -15.60 3.71 10.22
N SER A 30 -14.37 4.16 10.46
CA SER A 30 -14.04 5.57 10.43
C SER A 30 -13.69 6.14 9.04
N SER A 31 -13.48 5.29 8.03
CA SER A 31 -13.28 5.69 6.64
C SER A 31 -14.26 4.94 5.73
N PRO A 32 -15.32 5.62 5.24
CA PRO A 32 -16.20 5.08 4.22
C PRO A 32 -15.47 4.51 3.00
N LYS A 33 -14.40 5.18 2.56
CA LYS A 33 -13.52 4.71 1.47
C LYS A 33 -12.91 3.35 1.79
N LEU A 34 -12.24 3.22 2.94
CA LEU A 34 -11.61 1.96 3.35
C LEU A 34 -12.64 0.84 3.47
N ASN A 35 -13.78 1.12 4.11
CA ASN A 35 -14.85 0.16 4.27
C ASN A 35 -15.34 -0.37 2.91
N HIS A 36 -15.59 0.53 1.95
CA HIS A 36 -16.03 0.17 0.61
C HIS A 36 -14.98 -0.64 -0.16
N GLU A 37 -13.72 -0.19 -0.16
CA GLU A 37 -12.65 -0.85 -0.92
C GLU A 37 -12.26 -2.21 -0.35
N LEU A 38 -12.19 -2.33 0.99
CA LEU A 38 -11.96 -3.60 1.66
C LEU A 38 -13.08 -4.59 1.32
N THR A 39 -14.35 -4.16 1.42
CA THR A 39 -15.49 -5.02 1.04
C THR A 39 -15.40 -5.45 -0.42
N ARG A 40 -15.11 -4.53 -1.36
CA ARG A 40 -14.93 -4.88 -2.78
C ARG A 40 -13.82 -5.89 -3.02
N ALA A 41 -12.67 -5.73 -2.35
CA ALA A 41 -11.55 -6.66 -2.47
C ALA A 41 -11.87 -8.05 -1.88
N ILE A 42 -12.64 -8.11 -0.79
CA ILE A 42 -13.14 -9.38 -0.21
C ILE A 42 -14.15 -10.06 -1.16
N ASP A 43 -15.08 -9.29 -1.72
CA ASP A 43 -16.12 -9.82 -2.61
C ASP A 43 -15.54 -10.35 -3.93
N ALA A 44 -14.55 -9.64 -4.48
CA ALA A 44 -13.75 -10.09 -5.63
C ALA A 44 -12.87 -11.32 -5.32
N GLY A 45 -12.73 -11.68 -4.05
CA GLY A 45 -11.87 -12.78 -3.61
C GLY A 45 -10.38 -12.45 -3.68
N ASP A 46 -10.03 -11.16 -3.75
CA ASP A 46 -8.65 -10.68 -3.70
C ASP A 46 -8.14 -10.54 -2.26
N ILE A 47 -9.03 -10.49 -1.27
CA ILE A 47 -8.70 -10.67 0.15
C ILE A 47 -9.49 -11.85 0.70
N GLY A 48 -8.77 -12.91 1.06
CA GLY A 48 -9.33 -14.15 1.60
C GLY A 48 -8.97 -14.42 3.06
N ARG A 49 -8.05 -13.65 3.65
CA ARG A 49 -7.68 -13.77 5.08
C ARG A 49 -7.04 -12.51 5.64
N LEU A 50 -7.13 -12.35 6.95
CA LEU A 50 -6.31 -11.42 7.72
C LEU A 50 -5.20 -12.21 8.43
N GLY A 51 -4.04 -11.57 8.59
CA GLY A 51 -2.89 -12.20 9.25
C GLY A 51 -2.00 -11.18 9.95
N TYR A 52 -0.91 -11.70 10.50
CA TYR A 52 0.16 -10.86 11.03
C TYR A 52 1.29 -10.74 10.04
N VAL A 53 1.88 -9.55 9.98
CA VAL A 53 3.18 -9.36 9.34
C VAL A 53 4.22 -10.23 10.06
N ASP A 54 5.20 -10.77 9.32
CA ASP A 54 6.32 -11.52 9.90
C ASP A 54 7.00 -10.70 11.02
N ARG A 55 7.34 -11.35 12.14
CA ARG A 55 7.93 -10.69 13.32
C ARG A 55 9.25 -9.98 13.01
N ASN A 56 9.98 -10.42 11.99
CA ASN A 56 11.26 -9.84 11.57
C ASN A 56 11.09 -8.70 10.54
N SER A 57 9.88 -8.47 10.03
CA SER A 57 9.63 -7.39 9.08
C SER A 57 9.44 -6.05 9.80
N SER A 58 9.99 -4.99 9.21
CA SER A 58 9.79 -3.59 9.61
C SER A 58 8.45 -3.01 9.18
N ALA A 59 7.76 -3.66 8.24
CA ALA A 59 6.52 -3.15 7.67
C ALA A 59 5.39 -3.08 8.70
N ASP A 60 4.52 -2.08 8.54
CA ASP A 60 3.32 -1.91 9.36
C ASP A 60 2.13 -2.74 8.84
N GLY A 61 2.15 -3.06 7.55
CA GLY A 61 1.24 -3.98 6.87
C GLY A 61 1.95 -4.62 5.69
N THR A 62 1.39 -5.73 5.19
CA THR A 62 1.76 -6.29 3.90
C THR A 62 0.56 -6.97 3.25
N TYR A 63 0.49 -6.94 1.93
CA TYR A 63 -0.41 -7.77 1.15
C TYR A 63 0.35 -8.95 0.53
N ASP A 64 -0.08 -10.17 0.87
CA ASP A 64 0.41 -11.40 0.27
C ASP A 64 -0.52 -11.82 -0.87
N SER A 65 -0.09 -11.60 -2.11
CA SER A 65 -0.86 -11.93 -3.32
C SER A 65 -1.04 -13.43 -3.56
N THR A 66 -0.12 -14.27 -3.06
CA THR A 66 -0.17 -15.72 -3.20
C THR A 66 -1.29 -16.29 -2.35
N HIS A 67 -1.34 -15.88 -1.10
CA HIS A 67 -2.33 -16.36 -0.14
C HIS A 67 -3.53 -15.43 0.05
N ARG A 68 -3.56 -14.32 -0.70
CA ARG A 68 -4.61 -13.29 -0.66
C ARG A 68 -4.84 -12.78 0.76
N ALA A 69 -3.73 -12.50 1.46
CA ALA A 69 -3.73 -12.15 2.87
C ALA A 69 -3.42 -10.68 3.07
N LEU A 70 -4.27 -9.97 3.80
CA LEU A 70 -3.94 -8.65 4.32
C LEU A 70 -3.36 -8.83 5.72
N ASN A 71 -2.05 -8.60 5.84
CA ASN A 71 -1.31 -8.79 7.06
C ASN A 71 -1.06 -7.44 7.75
N LEU A 72 -1.23 -7.41 9.07
CA LEU A 72 -1.04 -6.20 9.88
C LEU A 72 0.00 -6.45 10.96
N SER A 73 0.82 -5.45 11.25
CA SER A 73 1.88 -5.57 12.26
C SER A 73 1.29 -5.53 13.67
N PRO A 74 1.61 -6.50 14.55
CA PRO A 74 1.29 -6.40 15.98
C PRO A 74 1.78 -5.10 16.60
N ARG A 75 2.91 -4.54 16.11
CA ARG A 75 3.45 -3.27 16.62
C ARG A 75 2.48 -2.10 16.48
N VAL A 76 1.62 -2.13 15.47
CA VAL A 76 0.56 -1.15 15.25
C VAL A 76 -0.70 -1.56 16.02
N LEU A 77 -1.07 -2.84 15.96
CA LEU A 77 -2.32 -3.35 16.54
C LEU A 77 -2.34 -3.39 18.07
N ASP A 78 -1.18 -3.51 18.71
CA ASP A 78 -1.04 -3.55 20.17
C ASP A 78 -0.99 -2.14 20.79
N GLN A 79 -0.96 -1.09 19.97
CA GLN A 79 -0.99 0.28 20.46
C GLN A 79 -2.36 0.64 21.06
N PRO A 80 -2.39 1.56 22.04
CA PRO A 80 -3.65 2.13 22.50
C PRO A 80 -4.42 2.77 21.35
N GLU A 81 -5.74 2.71 21.43
CA GLU A 81 -6.62 3.40 20.50
C GLU A 81 -6.50 4.91 20.69
N THR A 82 -5.76 5.54 19.79
CA THR A 82 -5.61 6.99 19.72
C THR A 82 -5.90 7.45 18.29
N ARG A 83 -6.17 8.74 18.10
CA ARG A 83 -6.29 9.32 16.76
C ARG A 83 -5.10 8.95 15.88
N ARG A 84 -3.88 9.06 16.41
CA ARG A 84 -2.63 8.72 15.69
C ARG A 84 -2.57 7.25 15.29
N THR A 85 -2.98 6.34 16.17
CA THR A 85 -3.02 4.89 15.88
C THR A 85 -4.00 4.59 14.76
N LEU A 86 -5.22 5.14 14.85
CA LEU A 86 -6.26 4.96 13.83
C LEU A 86 -5.85 5.55 12.48
N ASP A 87 -5.16 6.70 12.46
CA ASP A 87 -4.67 7.34 11.24
C ASP A 87 -3.61 6.50 10.53
N ARG A 88 -2.62 6.02 11.30
CA ARG A 88 -1.59 5.11 10.80
C ARG A 88 -2.22 3.84 10.24
N LEU A 89 -3.13 3.23 10.99
CA LEU A 89 -3.79 1.98 10.57
C LEU A 89 -4.68 2.21 9.34
N ALA A 90 -5.39 3.33 9.25
CA ALA A 90 -6.19 3.68 8.07
C ALA A 90 -5.31 3.83 6.82
N SER A 91 -4.18 4.55 6.93
CA SER A 91 -3.23 4.70 5.82
C SER A 91 -2.64 3.36 5.38
N VAL A 92 -2.17 2.56 6.34
CA VAL A 92 -1.59 1.23 6.07
C VAL A 92 -2.62 0.30 5.44
N MET A 93 -3.81 0.18 6.01
CA MET A 93 -4.85 -0.68 5.44
C MET A 93 -5.29 -0.20 4.04
N GLY A 94 -5.42 1.12 3.84
CA GLY A 94 -5.72 1.68 2.53
C GLY A 94 -4.64 1.33 1.50
N HIS A 95 -3.36 1.37 1.88
CA HIS A 95 -2.24 0.96 1.05
C HIS A 95 -2.32 -0.54 0.69
N GLU A 96 -2.45 -1.43 1.68
CA GLU A 96 -2.49 -2.88 1.41
C GLU A 96 -3.75 -3.34 0.64
N VAL A 97 -4.91 -2.71 0.89
CA VAL A 97 -6.13 -2.97 0.10
C VAL A 97 -5.92 -2.56 -1.37
N SER A 98 -5.16 -1.51 -1.63
CA SER A 98 -4.83 -1.11 -3.00
C SER A 98 -4.01 -2.17 -3.72
N HIS A 99 -3.05 -2.81 -3.05
CA HIS A 99 -2.33 -3.95 -3.63
C HIS A 99 -3.26 -5.12 -3.94
N ALA A 100 -4.22 -5.43 -3.06
CA ALA A 100 -5.21 -6.46 -3.33
C ALA A 100 -6.05 -6.16 -4.58
N MET A 101 -6.53 -4.92 -4.71
CA MET A 101 -7.30 -4.49 -5.88
C MET A 101 -6.47 -4.48 -7.18
N GLN A 102 -5.15 -4.31 -7.07
CA GLN A 102 -4.20 -4.33 -8.19
C GLN A 102 -3.65 -5.74 -8.50
N ARG A 103 -4.03 -6.77 -7.75
CA ARG A 103 -3.41 -8.11 -7.82
C ARG A 103 -3.38 -8.69 -9.25
N ALA A 104 -4.46 -8.55 -10.00
CA ALA A 104 -4.54 -9.08 -11.36
C ALA A 104 -3.57 -8.38 -12.33
N ASP A 105 -3.43 -7.06 -12.19
CA ASP A 105 -2.50 -6.25 -12.99
C ASP A 105 -1.04 -6.56 -12.62
N ALA A 106 -0.76 -6.69 -11.32
CA ALA A 106 0.54 -7.10 -10.79
C ALA A 106 0.98 -8.46 -11.34
N PHE A 107 0.09 -9.45 -11.27
CA PHE A 107 0.33 -10.79 -11.80
C PHE A 107 0.59 -10.74 -13.31
N SER A 108 -0.23 -10.01 -14.06
CA SER A 108 -0.08 -9.89 -15.50
C SER A 108 1.24 -9.20 -15.89
N ALA A 109 1.66 -8.19 -15.13
CA ALA A 109 2.95 -7.53 -15.33
C ALA A 109 4.13 -8.47 -15.04
N ASN A 110 4.03 -9.30 -13.99
CA ASN A 110 5.04 -10.29 -13.66
C ASN A 110 5.15 -11.38 -14.73
N VAL A 111 4.02 -11.94 -15.19
CA VAL A 111 4.00 -12.94 -16.28
C VAL A 111 4.63 -12.38 -17.55
N ARG A 112 4.31 -11.13 -17.93
CA ARG A 112 4.94 -10.48 -19.08
C ARG A 112 6.45 -10.32 -18.90
N PHE A 113 6.89 -9.87 -17.73
CA PHE A 113 8.32 -9.71 -17.43
C PHE A 113 9.06 -11.06 -17.56
N VAL A 114 8.58 -12.12 -16.92
CA VAL A 114 9.19 -13.45 -16.97
C VAL A 114 9.20 -13.98 -18.40
N GLY A 115 8.11 -13.83 -19.15
CA GLY A 115 8.04 -14.25 -20.56
C GLY A 115 9.07 -13.54 -21.44
N GLN A 116 9.21 -12.22 -21.29
CA GLN A 116 10.20 -11.42 -22.03
C GLN A 116 11.65 -11.81 -21.68
N VAL A 117 11.92 -12.08 -20.39
CA VAL A 117 13.24 -12.58 -19.96
C VAL A 117 13.53 -13.94 -20.61
N GLN A 118 12.58 -14.88 -20.57
CA GLN A 118 12.75 -16.21 -21.16
C GLN A 118 12.93 -16.17 -22.68
N GLU A 119 12.16 -15.34 -23.38
CA GLU A 119 12.27 -15.16 -24.83
C GLU A 119 13.67 -14.65 -25.22
N LEU A 120 14.16 -13.61 -24.54
CA LEU A 120 15.50 -13.09 -24.80
C LEU A 120 16.59 -14.11 -24.42
N ALA A 121 16.39 -14.86 -23.33
CA ALA A 121 17.28 -15.93 -22.89
C ALA A 121 17.32 -17.15 -23.83
N GLN A 122 16.33 -17.33 -24.69
CA GLN A 122 16.29 -18.40 -25.69
C GLN A 122 16.70 -17.91 -27.09
N SER A 123 16.89 -16.60 -27.25
CA SER A 123 17.30 -16.01 -28.52
C SER A 123 18.72 -16.42 -28.94
N ASN A 124 18.95 -16.48 -30.26
CA ASN A 124 20.27 -16.70 -30.86
C ASN A 124 21.11 -15.40 -30.97
N LEU A 125 20.73 -14.35 -30.23
CA LEU A 125 21.46 -13.08 -30.24
C LEU A 125 22.83 -13.26 -29.58
N ALA A 126 23.87 -12.76 -30.24
CA ALA A 126 25.24 -12.78 -29.72
C ALA A 126 25.40 -12.01 -28.40
N ARG A 127 24.54 -11.00 -28.16
CA ARG A 127 24.42 -10.27 -26.91
C ARG A 127 22.96 -10.13 -26.53
N ARG A 128 22.63 -10.49 -25.29
CA ARG A 128 21.29 -10.34 -24.70
C ARG A 128 21.28 -9.12 -23.80
N ASP A 129 20.55 -8.09 -24.18
CA ASP A 129 20.40 -6.86 -23.42
C ASP A 129 19.03 -6.81 -22.74
N TYR A 130 19.02 -7.02 -21.41
CA TYR A 130 17.81 -7.02 -20.60
C TYR A 130 17.42 -5.64 -20.07
N THR A 131 18.17 -4.57 -20.38
CA THR A 131 18.00 -3.25 -19.75
C THR A 131 16.57 -2.73 -19.91
N ALA A 132 15.99 -2.80 -21.11
CA ALA A 132 14.63 -2.33 -21.35
C ALA A 132 13.58 -3.19 -20.61
N ILE A 133 13.76 -4.51 -20.56
CA ILE A 133 12.85 -5.44 -19.89
C ILE A 133 12.82 -5.16 -18.39
N VAL A 134 14.00 -5.01 -17.77
CA VAL A 134 14.14 -4.67 -16.34
C VAL A 134 13.59 -3.28 -16.05
N ALA A 135 13.90 -2.28 -16.88
CA ALA A 135 13.39 -0.93 -16.70
C ALA A 135 11.86 -0.87 -16.72
N ASN A 136 11.23 -1.60 -17.65
CA ASN A 136 9.77 -1.68 -17.73
C ASN A 136 9.16 -2.36 -16.49
N HIS A 137 9.80 -3.42 -15.98
CA HIS A 137 9.35 -4.08 -14.75
C HIS A 137 9.42 -3.15 -13.54
N ILE A 138 10.55 -2.45 -13.36
CA ILE A 138 10.74 -1.45 -12.30
C ILE A 138 9.69 -0.33 -12.42
N GLN A 139 9.39 0.13 -13.63
CA GLN A 139 8.39 1.18 -13.85
C GLN A 139 6.97 0.71 -13.51
N SER A 140 6.64 -0.55 -13.81
CA SER A 140 5.35 -1.14 -13.44
C SER A 140 5.19 -1.20 -11.93
N ASP A 141 6.23 -1.64 -11.22
CA ASP A 141 6.22 -1.73 -9.76
C ASP A 141 6.15 -0.35 -9.10
N ARG A 142 6.98 0.59 -9.58
CA ARG A 142 6.95 2.01 -9.17
C ARG A 142 5.55 2.61 -9.25
N ARG A 143 4.82 2.34 -10.33
CA ARG A 143 3.45 2.82 -10.51
C ARG A 143 2.48 2.19 -9.50
N GLN A 144 2.61 0.89 -9.22
CA GLN A 144 1.71 0.18 -8.31
C GLN A 144 1.89 0.65 -6.86
N GLU A 145 3.13 0.82 -6.42
CA GLU A 145 3.46 1.37 -5.09
C GLU A 145 2.97 2.82 -4.94
N ALA A 146 3.11 3.63 -5.99
CA ALA A 146 2.59 5.00 -5.97
C ALA A 146 1.06 5.05 -5.85
N LEU A 147 0.35 4.16 -6.55
CA LEU A 147 -1.10 4.02 -6.42
C LEU A 147 -1.50 3.49 -5.04
N ALA A 148 -0.73 2.59 -4.45
CA ALA A 148 -0.96 2.08 -3.11
C ALA A 148 -0.79 3.17 -2.05
N GLU A 149 0.31 3.92 -2.09
CA GLU A 149 0.55 5.03 -1.19
C GLU A 149 -0.49 6.15 -1.36
N LEU A 150 -0.83 6.53 -2.59
CA LEU A 150 -1.94 7.47 -2.87
C LEU A 150 -3.26 6.98 -2.26
N ASN A 151 -3.53 5.67 -2.33
CA ASN A 151 -4.74 5.10 -1.74
C ASN A 151 -4.73 5.19 -0.21
N GLY A 152 -3.60 4.89 0.43
CA GLY A 152 -3.39 5.04 1.86
C GLY A 152 -3.58 6.49 2.32
N MET A 153 -2.91 7.43 1.64
CA MET A 153 -3.04 8.87 1.90
C MET A 153 -4.50 9.35 1.76
N ASN A 154 -5.19 8.96 0.69
CA ASN A 154 -6.60 9.33 0.49
C ASN A 154 -7.55 8.62 1.45
N THR A 155 -7.19 7.45 1.97
CA THR A 155 -7.94 6.76 3.03
C THR A 155 -7.86 7.53 4.34
N LEU A 156 -6.69 8.07 4.68
CA LEU A 156 -6.54 8.99 5.80
C LEU A 156 -7.35 10.26 5.58
N ALA A 157 -7.25 10.89 4.41
CA ALA A 157 -8.01 12.11 4.10
C ALA A 157 -9.54 11.88 4.18
N ASP A 158 -10.02 10.73 3.71
CA ASP A 158 -11.41 10.31 3.86
C ASP A 158 -11.83 10.13 5.31
N ARG A 159 -10.99 9.52 6.14
CA ARG A 159 -11.21 9.44 7.60
C ARG A 159 -11.32 10.82 8.24
N MET A 160 -10.46 11.77 7.86
CA MET A 160 -10.53 13.15 8.38
C MET A 160 -11.87 13.81 8.02
N ARG A 161 -12.29 13.69 6.76
CA ARG A 161 -13.59 14.21 6.28
C ARG A 161 -14.76 13.57 7.02
N ASN A 162 -14.73 12.25 7.22
CA ASN A 162 -15.79 11.52 7.92
C ASN A 162 -15.86 11.88 9.42
N ALA A 163 -14.76 12.37 10.01
CA ALA A 163 -14.75 12.94 11.35
C ALA A 163 -15.30 14.39 11.42
N GLY A 164 -15.76 14.95 10.29
CA GLY A 164 -16.28 16.32 10.19
C GLY A 164 -15.18 17.39 10.10
N GLU A 165 -13.93 17.01 9.84
CA GLU A 165 -12.82 17.94 9.72
C GLU A 165 -12.76 18.58 8.32
N THR A 166 -12.43 19.87 8.26
CA THR A 166 -12.01 20.49 7.00
C THR A 166 -10.58 20.05 6.69
N VAL A 167 -10.39 19.38 5.55
CA VAL A 167 -9.10 18.80 5.18
C VAL A 167 -8.34 19.75 4.26
N THR A 168 -7.47 20.57 4.83
CA THR A 168 -6.47 21.34 4.06
C THR A 168 -5.19 20.53 3.84
N ALA A 169 -4.33 20.97 2.93
CA ALA A 169 -3.04 20.33 2.68
C ALA A 169 -2.17 20.28 3.95
N GLU A 170 -2.17 21.36 4.75
CA GLU A 170 -1.40 21.48 5.99
C GLU A 170 -1.95 20.57 7.09
N ALA A 171 -3.29 20.55 7.25
CA ALA A 171 -3.94 19.68 8.23
C ALA A 171 -3.70 18.20 7.90
N PHE A 172 -3.78 17.85 6.61
CA PHE A 172 -3.47 16.52 6.12
C PHE A 172 -1.99 16.15 6.39
N ALA A 173 -1.07 17.02 5.99
CA ALA A 173 0.37 16.81 6.17
C ALA A 173 0.72 16.57 7.65
N LEU A 174 0.12 17.31 8.58
CA LEU A 174 0.34 17.12 10.01
C LEU A 174 -0.03 15.70 10.49
N ARG A 175 -1.12 15.13 9.96
CA ARG A 175 -1.60 13.78 10.32
C ARG A 175 -0.82 12.68 9.61
N ALA A 176 -0.44 12.90 8.35
CA ALA A 176 0.29 11.94 7.52
C ALA A 176 1.79 11.85 7.86
N ARG A 177 2.41 12.93 8.37
CA ARG A 177 3.85 13.00 8.69
C ARG A 177 4.43 11.78 9.42
N PRO A 178 3.77 11.19 10.43
CA PRO A 178 4.36 10.08 11.18
C PRO A 178 4.47 8.77 10.37
N HIS A 179 3.87 8.67 9.18
CA HIS A 179 3.74 7.41 8.45
C HIS A 179 3.76 7.53 6.91
N SER A 180 3.87 8.73 6.33
CA SER A 180 4.07 8.89 4.89
C SER A 180 5.42 9.55 4.60
N ALA A 181 6.18 8.95 3.68
CA ALA A 181 7.46 9.50 3.21
C ALA A 181 7.28 10.76 2.35
N CYS A 182 6.08 10.98 1.83
CA CYS A 182 5.72 12.15 1.04
C CYS A 182 5.41 13.40 1.87
N VAL A 183 5.70 13.36 3.18
CA VAL A 183 5.62 14.52 4.07
C VAL A 183 6.95 14.74 4.78
N THR A 184 7.52 15.94 4.66
CA THR A 184 8.86 16.25 5.21
C THR A 184 8.87 17.57 5.98
N GLY A 185 9.85 17.75 6.87
CA GLY A 185 10.05 18.98 7.64
C GLY A 185 9.27 19.08 8.96
N MET A 186 9.36 20.25 9.62
CA MET A 186 8.69 20.58 10.88
C MET A 186 8.24 22.06 10.88
N PRO A 187 6.94 22.38 10.98
CA PRO A 187 5.79 21.46 10.88
C PRO A 187 5.76 20.81 9.48
N GLY A 188 5.57 19.50 9.40
CA GLY A 188 5.72 18.75 8.13
C GLY A 188 4.78 19.26 7.02
N SER A 189 5.29 19.22 5.79
CA SER A 189 4.59 19.65 4.57
C SER A 189 4.61 18.54 3.53
N LEU A 190 3.56 18.45 2.70
CA LEU A 190 3.54 17.55 1.56
C LEU A 190 4.69 17.87 0.61
N ASP A 191 5.25 16.84 -0.05
CA ASP A 191 6.16 17.03 -1.17
C ASP A 191 5.54 18.04 -2.16
N PRO A 192 6.27 19.08 -2.58
CA PRO A 192 5.71 20.18 -3.37
C PRO A 192 5.17 19.75 -4.74
N ARG A 193 5.50 18.54 -5.20
CA ARG A 193 4.97 17.97 -6.45
C ARG A 193 3.58 17.33 -6.24
N VAL A 194 3.23 16.98 -5.01
CA VAL A 194 1.93 16.40 -4.66
C VAL A 194 0.90 17.53 -4.58
N ARG A 195 -0.05 17.51 -5.51
CA ARG A 195 -1.15 18.46 -5.58
C ARG A 195 -2.30 17.97 -4.72
N PHE A 196 -2.62 18.73 -3.68
CA PHE A 196 -3.79 18.51 -2.84
C PHE A 196 -4.97 19.36 -3.34
N ASP A 197 -6.15 18.76 -3.47
CA ASP A 197 -7.40 19.48 -3.74
C ASP A 197 -8.13 19.72 -2.42
N SER A 198 -8.06 20.94 -1.90
CA SER A 198 -8.73 21.34 -0.66
C SER A 198 -10.25 21.43 -0.78
N THR A 199 -10.79 21.52 -1.99
CA THR A 199 -12.25 21.48 -2.21
C THR A 199 -12.76 20.05 -2.06
N ALA A 200 -12.05 19.10 -2.66
CA ALA A 200 -12.35 17.68 -2.50
C ALA A 200 -11.90 17.13 -1.13
N GLY A 201 -10.96 17.81 -0.47
CA GLY A 201 -10.30 17.32 0.74
C GLY A 201 -9.53 16.02 0.50
N ALA A 202 -8.85 15.92 -0.65
CA ALA A 202 -8.16 14.72 -1.11
C ALA A 202 -7.02 15.05 -2.08
N ILE A 203 -6.17 14.06 -2.36
CA ILE A 203 -5.14 14.12 -3.41
C ILE A 203 -5.74 13.48 -4.67
N PRO A 204 -5.98 14.24 -5.77
CA PRO A 204 -6.50 13.68 -7.00
C PRO A 204 -5.65 12.52 -7.52
N VAL A 205 -6.30 11.44 -7.97
CA VAL A 205 -5.60 10.29 -8.56
C VAL A 205 -5.45 10.54 -10.06
N ASP A 206 -4.42 11.31 -10.42
CA ASP A 206 -4.07 11.64 -11.80
C ASP A 206 -2.59 11.33 -12.10
N ALA A 207 -2.18 11.44 -13.36
CA ALA A 207 -0.82 11.12 -13.77
C ALA A 207 0.24 11.96 -13.05
N ALA A 208 -0.05 13.22 -12.71
CA ALA A 208 0.90 14.10 -12.04
C ALA A 208 1.10 13.69 -10.59
N ASN A 209 0.02 13.39 -9.86
CA ASN A 209 0.11 12.93 -8.47
C ASN A 209 0.65 11.51 -8.35
N ILE A 210 0.36 10.63 -9.30
CA ILE A 210 0.99 9.30 -9.36
C ILE A 210 2.52 9.46 -9.49
N GLU A 211 2.98 10.33 -10.37
CA GLU A 211 4.41 10.58 -10.55
C GLU A 211 5.06 11.26 -9.32
N ALA A 212 4.37 12.23 -8.73
CA ALA A 212 4.84 12.91 -7.52
C ALA A 212 5.00 11.93 -6.35
N VAL A 213 3.99 11.10 -6.09
CA VAL A 213 4.04 10.10 -5.01
C VAL A 213 5.07 9.03 -5.29
N ALA A 214 5.18 8.55 -6.54
CA ALA A 214 6.25 7.62 -6.91
C ALA A 214 7.63 8.18 -6.55
N SER A 215 7.85 9.47 -6.76
CA SER A 215 9.13 10.09 -6.44
C SER A 215 9.42 10.25 -4.94
N CYS A 216 8.44 10.61 -4.13
CA CYS A 216 8.64 10.77 -2.68
C CYS A 216 8.47 9.48 -1.86
N PHE A 217 7.90 8.42 -2.45
CA PHE A 217 7.67 7.15 -1.77
C PHE A 217 8.54 6.00 -2.28
N TYR A 218 8.58 5.80 -3.61
CA TYR A 218 9.27 4.65 -4.22
C TYR A 218 10.74 4.95 -4.56
N ASP A 219 11.02 6.14 -5.11
CA ASP A 219 12.35 6.47 -5.63
C ASP A 219 13.37 6.82 -4.53
N ILE A 220 12.91 7.08 -3.31
CA ILE A 220 13.78 7.53 -2.21
C ILE A 220 14.79 6.44 -1.81
N ALA A 221 16.03 6.85 -1.59
CA ALA A 221 17.06 5.96 -1.07
C ALA A 221 16.76 5.65 0.40
N ARG A 222 16.36 4.42 0.70
CA ARG A 222 16.22 3.92 2.08
C ARG A 222 17.45 3.11 2.46
N THR A 223 18.00 3.35 3.66
CA THR A 223 19.22 2.68 4.19
C THR A 223 19.01 1.18 4.47
N LYS A 224 17.76 0.72 4.46
CA LYS A 224 17.37 -0.68 4.35
C LYS A 224 16.28 -0.76 3.28
N GLY A 225 16.49 -1.63 2.31
CA GLY A 225 15.60 -1.77 1.16
C GLY A 225 14.20 -2.18 1.56
N GLU A 226 13.26 -1.97 0.65
CA GLU A 226 12.04 -2.78 0.62
C GLU A 226 11.54 -2.85 -0.84
N TYR A 227 11.19 -1.72 -1.47
CA TYR A 227 10.56 -1.74 -2.81
C TYR A 227 11.55 -1.76 -3.97
N ARG A 228 12.15 -0.61 -4.32
CA ARG A 228 13.04 -0.49 -5.50
C ARG A 228 14.19 -1.50 -5.55
N TYR A 229 14.83 -1.75 -4.41
CA TYR A 229 15.92 -2.73 -4.31
C TYR A 229 15.42 -4.18 -4.37
N GLY A 230 14.23 -4.46 -3.81
CA GLY A 230 13.58 -5.77 -3.91
C GLY A 230 13.22 -6.10 -5.35
N THR A 231 12.62 -5.15 -6.06
CA THR A 231 12.24 -5.28 -7.47
C THR A 231 13.45 -5.45 -8.37
N ALA A 232 14.52 -4.68 -8.13
CA ALA A 232 15.78 -4.85 -8.84
C ALA A 232 16.44 -6.21 -8.54
N ALA A 233 16.45 -6.65 -7.28
CA ALA A 233 17.02 -7.95 -6.90
C ALA A 233 16.25 -9.12 -7.50
N TYR A 234 14.92 -9.06 -7.48
CA TYR A 234 14.07 -10.05 -8.15
C TYR A 234 14.36 -10.09 -9.65
N ALA A 235 14.41 -8.92 -10.30
CA ALA A 235 14.72 -8.85 -11.73
C ALA A 235 16.09 -9.48 -12.06
N ILE A 236 17.11 -9.22 -11.24
CA ILE A 236 18.44 -9.84 -11.38
C ILE A 236 18.36 -11.36 -11.21
N SER A 237 17.62 -11.86 -10.20
CA SER A 237 17.50 -13.31 -9.96
C SER A 237 16.79 -14.08 -11.08
N MET A 238 15.94 -13.41 -11.86
CA MET A 238 15.26 -14.02 -13.00
C MET A 238 16.14 -14.07 -14.26
N ILE A 239 17.20 -13.25 -14.32
CA ILE A 239 18.14 -13.16 -15.45
C ILE A 239 19.35 -14.06 -15.26
N ALA A 240 19.79 -14.25 -14.00
CA ALA A 240 20.96 -15.05 -13.62
C ALA A 240 20.74 -16.55 -13.82
#